data_AF-A0A3A4QYM3-F1
#
_entry.id   AF-A0A3A4QYM3-F1
#
_cell.length_a   1.000
_cell.length_b   1.000
_cell.length_c   1.000
_cell.angle_alpha   90.00
_cell.angle_beta   90.00
_cell.angle_gamma   90.00
#
_symmetry.space_group_name_H-M   'P 1'
#
loop_
_entity.id
_entity.type
_entity.pdbx_description
1 polymer ?
#
loop_
_entity_poly.entity_id
_entity_poly.type
_entity_poly.pdbx_seq_one_letter_code
_entity_poly.pdbx_strand_id
1 'polypeptide(L)'
;MKRMLLMFMIVMVSCTVCHADSDERYAIVTDKDNIQSEVRGLQSSSQYNDRWENIYDPFICMYDSSLCIAVPIKHIISLRLENGKYLMEYIYGGNNLKFSGLLDEYVKFSGETDFGDFSLPGNTLLSITFSSPPVEEPQAEQAEYPHVIELENETRIPVRIESRTDHFYDTTGYIMGGETYTHHYTDFRFKRGQAELTVPFEDIASLEFTFEGPYVAPGEVVVTLKNGKTTTGQLYAADTMEFGGLSGVCEKGYFYIHGRNIKKVFFVADQQ
;
A
#
# COMPACT_ATOMS: atom_id res chain seq x y z
N MET A 1 -36.19 43.74 -48.74
CA MET A 1 -35.08 44.44 -48.06
C MET A 1 -35.16 44.18 -46.57
N LYS A 2 -34.01 43.90 -45.95
CA LYS A 2 -33.75 43.66 -44.51
C LYS A 2 -34.47 42.44 -43.87
N ARG A 3 -33.86 41.25 -44.02
CA ARG A 3 -34.01 40.16 -43.04
C ARG A 3 -33.02 40.42 -41.91
N MET A 4 -33.54 40.62 -40.71
CA MET A 4 -32.79 40.87 -39.49
C MET A 4 -32.28 39.53 -38.97
N LEU A 5 -30.95 39.34 -38.95
CA LEU A 5 -30.31 38.16 -38.38
C LEU A 5 -30.22 38.39 -36.86
N LEU A 6 -31.07 37.71 -36.08
CA LEU A 6 -30.99 37.71 -34.62
C LEU A 6 -29.99 36.61 -34.22
N MET A 7 -28.77 37.00 -33.91
CA MET A 7 -27.73 36.11 -33.42
C MET A 7 -27.91 35.96 -31.90
N PHE A 8 -28.54 34.87 -31.48
CA PHE A 8 -28.63 34.48 -30.07
C PHE A 8 -27.26 33.95 -29.63
N MET A 9 -26.47 34.81 -29.00
CA MET A 9 -25.22 34.44 -28.36
C MET A 9 -25.56 33.93 -26.95
N ILE A 10 -25.79 32.62 -26.82
CA ILE A 10 -25.84 31.96 -25.51
C ILE A 10 -24.39 31.84 -25.04
N VAL A 11 -23.96 32.80 -24.22
CA VAL A 11 -22.75 32.67 -23.41
C VAL A 11 -23.11 31.68 -22.29
N MET A 12 -22.79 30.40 -22.49
CA MET A 12 -22.68 29.48 -21.36
C MET A 12 -21.46 29.94 -20.55
N VAL A 13 -21.72 30.76 -19.54
CA VAL A 13 -20.82 30.91 -18.40
C VAL A 13 -20.85 29.56 -17.69
N SER A 14 -19.97 28.66 -18.14
CA SER A 14 -19.61 27.48 -17.37
C SER A 14 -18.87 28.01 -16.14
N CYS A 15 -19.61 28.40 -15.11
CA CYS A 15 -19.08 28.35 -13.75
C CYS A 15 -18.74 26.88 -13.51
N THR A 16 -17.52 26.49 -13.86
CA THR A 16 -16.89 25.33 -13.27
C THR A 16 -16.85 25.67 -11.79
N VAL A 17 -17.77 25.02 -11.07
CA VAL A 17 -17.74 24.94 -9.61
C VAL A 17 -16.32 24.52 -9.29
N CYS A 18 -15.59 25.43 -8.66
CA CYS A 18 -14.28 25.20 -8.08
C CYS A 18 -14.38 23.88 -7.34
N HIS A 19 -13.51 22.92 -7.67
CA HIS A 19 -13.36 21.73 -6.85
C HIS A 19 -13.19 22.19 -5.41
N ALA A 20 -13.98 21.60 -4.52
CA ALA A 20 -14.00 21.88 -3.11
C ALA A 20 -12.57 22.00 -2.58
N ASP A 21 -12.32 23.04 -1.77
CA ASP A 21 -11.21 23.09 -0.83
C ASP A 21 -11.13 21.71 -0.16
N SER A 22 -10.20 20.86 -0.57
CA SER A 22 -9.87 19.68 0.21
C SER A 22 -9.31 20.24 1.51
N ASP A 23 -10.01 20.06 2.63
CA ASP A 23 -9.61 20.47 3.98
C ASP A 23 -8.08 20.35 4.19
N GLU A 24 -7.34 21.42 3.90
CA GLU A 24 -5.89 21.40 3.92
C GLU A 24 -5.44 21.33 5.39
N ARG A 25 -5.15 20.13 5.87
CA ARG A 25 -4.58 19.93 7.21
C ARG A 25 -3.19 20.57 7.23
N TYR A 26 -2.98 21.55 8.09
CA TYR A 26 -1.65 22.08 8.36
C TYR A 26 -0.87 21.09 9.22
N ALA A 27 0.41 20.94 8.91
CA ALA A 27 1.36 20.13 9.65
C ALA A 27 2.44 21.03 10.22
N ILE A 28 2.74 20.88 11.51
CA ILE A 28 3.97 21.40 12.10
C ILE A 28 5.03 20.32 11.90
N VAL A 29 5.97 20.59 11.01
CA VAL A 29 7.11 19.73 10.71
C VAL A 29 8.32 20.25 11.48
N THR A 30 8.91 19.40 12.33
CA THR A 30 10.12 19.72 13.08
C THR A 30 11.28 18.89 12.55
N ASP A 31 12.39 19.53 12.22
CA ASP A 31 13.62 18.83 11.85
C ASP A 31 14.49 18.48 13.07
N LYS A 32 15.58 17.75 12.85
CA LYS A 32 16.53 17.33 13.91
C LYS A 32 17.31 18.48 14.54
N ASP A 33 17.34 19.66 13.90
CA ASP A 33 17.90 20.88 14.46
C ASP A 33 16.86 21.68 15.29
N ASN A 34 15.66 21.11 15.46
CA ASN A 34 14.50 21.71 16.14
C ASN A 34 13.92 22.94 15.44
N ILE A 35 14.17 23.09 14.13
CA ILE A 35 13.51 24.11 13.33
C ILE A 35 12.10 23.63 13.01
N GLN A 36 11.11 24.47 13.30
CA GLN A 36 9.70 24.20 13.04
C GLN A 36 9.24 24.94 11.79
N SER A 37 8.51 24.24 10.93
CA SER A 37 7.83 24.80 9.76
C SER A 37 6.37 24.43 9.82
N GLU A 38 5.49 25.43 9.65
CA GLU A 38 4.07 25.19 9.39
C GLU A 38 3.89 24.94 7.89
N VAL A 39 3.41 23.75 7.55
CA VAL A 39 3.36 23.22 6.19
C VAL A 39 1.93 22.86 5.82
N ARG A 40 1.46 23.45 4.73
CA ARG A 40 0.16 23.18 4.09
C ARG A 40 0.34 22.16 2.97
N GLY A 41 -0.68 21.33 2.75
CA GLY A 41 -0.67 20.35 1.66
C GLY A 41 0.49 19.36 1.77
N LEU A 42 0.81 18.92 2.98
CA LEU A 42 1.94 18.01 3.22
C LEU A 42 1.80 16.75 2.37
N GLN A 43 2.87 16.42 1.65
CA GLN A 43 3.03 15.20 0.87
C GLN A 43 4.30 14.47 1.30
N SER A 44 4.33 13.18 1.02
CA SER A 44 5.53 12.34 1.16
C SER A 44 5.75 11.59 -0.14
N SER A 45 7.00 11.57 -0.58
CA SER A 45 7.46 10.74 -1.70
C SER A 45 8.44 9.71 -1.17
N SER A 46 8.35 8.48 -1.67
CA SER A 46 9.27 7.39 -1.37
C SER A 46 9.50 6.53 -2.61
N GLN A 47 10.60 5.77 -2.64
CA GLN A 47 10.85 4.78 -3.70
C GLN A 47 9.81 3.65 -3.74
N TYR A 48 8.99 3.53 -2.69
CA TYR A 48 7.96 2.52 -2.60
C TYR A 48 6.59 3.02 -3.06
N ASN A 49 6.45 4.28 -3.47
CA ASN A 49 5.14 4.83 -3.84
C ASN A 49 4.45 4.02 -4.96
N ASP A 50 5.22 3.49 -5.91
CA ASP A 50 4.73 2.63 -7.01
C ASP A 50 4.17 1.28 -6.51
N ARG A 51 4.49 0.88 -5.28
CA ARG A 51 3.92 -0.33 -4.64
C ARG A 51 2.52 -0.08 -4.06
N TRP A 52 2.06 1.17 -4.03
CA TRP A 52 0.83 1.60 -3.36
C TRP A 52 -0.13 2.32 -4.29
N GLU A 53 -0.27 1.85 -5.53
CA GLU A 53 -1.12 2.47 -6.55
C GLU A 53 -2.61 2.59 -6.16
N ASN A 54 -3.08 1.81 -5.18
CA ASN A 54 -4.46 1.89 -4.68
C ASN A 54 -4.69 3.01 -3.65
N ILE A 55 -3.64 3.64 -3.13
CA ILE A 55 -3.76 4.72 -2.17
C ILE A 55 -3.77 6.05 -2.94
N TYR A 56 -4.96 6.54 -3.26
CA TYR A 56 -5.15 7.78 -4.01
C TYR A 56 -4.79 9.04 -3.22
N ASP A 57 -4.78 8.97 -1.88
CA ASP A 57 -4.43 10.08 -1.01
C ASP A 57 -2.93 10.12 -0.71
N PRO A 58 -2.33 11.30 -0.49
CA PRO A 58 -0.97 11.39 0.05
C PRO A 58 -0.82 10.55 1.32
N PHE A 59 0.22 9.73 1.40
CA PHE A 59 0.45 8.81 2.51
C PHE A 59 1.90 8.86 3.00
N ILE A 60 2.12 8.38 4.22
CA ILE A 60 3.46 8.13 4.77
C ILE A 60 3.65 6.62 4.91
N CYS A 61 4.75 6.11 4.38
CA CYS A 61 5.17 4.73 4.58
C CYS A 61 6.18 4.62 5.73
N MET A 62 5.97 3.63 6.58
CA MET A 62 6.96 3.20 7.57
C MET A 62 7.15 1.69 7.50
N TYR A 63 8.37 1.23 7.74
CA TYR A 63 8.67 -0.20 7.77
C TYR A 63 9.32 -0.63 9.08
N ASP A 64 9.01 -1.84 9.50
CA ASP A 64 9.84 -2.60 10.42
C ASP A 64 10.63 -3.69 9.66
N SER A 65 11.21 -4.66 10.36
CA SER A 65 11.97 -5.75 9.74
C SER A 65 11.11 -6.66 8.83
N SER A 66 9.81 -6.71 9.07
CA SER A 66 8.86 -7.65 8.48
C SER A 66 7.79 -7.01 7.60
N LEU A 67 7.34 -5.81 7.93
CA LEU A 67 6.11 -5.20 7.45
C LEU A 67 6.34 -3.73 7.11
N CYS A 68 5.84 -3.29 5.96
CA CYS A 68 5.67 -1.89 5.64
C CYS A 68 4.19 -1.53 5.77
N ILE A 69 3.89 -0.44 6.47
CA ILE A 69 2.55 0.14 6.59
C ILE A 69 2.54 1.47 5.86
N ALA A 70 1.53 1.69 5.02
CA ALA A 70 1.25 2.98 4.41
C ALA A 70 -0.03 3.56 5.02
N VAL A 71 0.08 4.77 5.57
CA VAL A 71 -1.05 5.46 6.20
C VAL A 71 -1.32 6.77 5.45
N PRO A 72 -2.53 6.96 4.89
CA PRO A 72 -2.92 8.24 4.33
C PRO A 72 -2.77 9.37 5.36
N ILE A 73 -2.20 10.49 4.95
CA ILE A 73 -1.87 11.64 5.81
C ILE A 73 -3.10 12.15 6.55
N LYS A 74 -4.29 12.09 5.94
CA LYS A 74 -5.57 12.46 6.58
C LYS A 74 -5.92 11.65 7.84
N HIS A 75 -5.33 10.47 8.02
CA HIS A 75 -5.52 9.60 9.18
C HIS A 75 -4.46 9.77 10.26
N ILE A 76 -3.34 10.42 9.95
CA ILE A 76 -2.21 10.55 10.87
C ILE A 76 -2.50 11.63 11.92
N ILE A 77 -2.26 11.27 13.18
CA ILE A 77 -2.29 12.18 14.33
C ILE A 77 -0.90 12.81 14.49
N SER A 78 0.13 11.96 14.59
CA SER A 78 1.51 12.41 14.74
C SER A 78 2.50 11.37 14.24
N LEU A 79 3.71 11.84 13.96
CA LEU A 79 4.89 11.04 13.64
C LEU A 79 6.07 11.62 14.43
N ARG A 80 6.81 10.80 15.18
CA ARG A 80 7.93 11.32 16.00
C ARG A 80 9.06 10.32 16.13
N LEU A 81 10.30 10.79 16.08
CA LEU A 81 11.49 9.97 16.26
C LEU A 81 11.73 9.71 17.77
N GLU A 82 11.70 8.44 18.16
CA GLU A 82 11.94 7.94 19.51
C GLU A 82 12.94 6.77 19.47
N ASN A 83 14.04 6.87 20.22
CA ASN A 83 15.02 5.77 20.34
C ASN A 83 15.50 5.21 18.99
N GLY A 84 15.68 6.07 17.98
CA GLY A 84 16.15 5.69 16.64
C GLY A 84 15.07 5.10 15.71
N LYS A 85 13.81 5.05 16.13
CA LYS A 85 12.67 4.66 15.28
C LYS A 85 11.59 5.74 15.31
N TYR A 86 10.84 5.88 14.23
CA TYR A 86 9.65 6.72 14.26
C TYR A 86 8.50 5.96 14.92
N LEU A 87 7.66 6.68 15.63
CA LEU A 87 6.38 6.24 16.15
C LEU A 87 5.29 7.06 15.45
N MET A 88 4.45 6.39 14.66
CA MET A 88 3.27 6.98 14.04
C MET A 88 2.05 6.65 14.88
N GLU A 89 1.28 7.68 15.22
CA GLU A 89 -0.05 7.57 15.81
C GLU A 89 -1.08 7.99 14.77
N TYR A 90 -2.11 7.19 14.57
CA TYR A 90 -3.10 7.40 13.50
C TYR A 90 -4.44 6.75 13.84
N ILE A 91 -5.49 7.14 13.12
CA ILE A 91 -6.83 6.56 13.23
C ILE A 91 -7.10 5.72 11.99
N TYR A 92 -7.43 4.44 12.15
CA TYR A 92 -7.83 3.59 11.03
C TYR A 92 -8.98 2.69 11.44
N GLY A 93 -10.04 2.62 10.62
CA GLY A 93 -11.26 1.85 10.93
C GLY A 93 -11.90 2.24 12.27
N GLY A 94 -11.80 3.51 12.67
CA GLY A 94 -12.31 4.03 13.95
C GLY A 94 -11.46 3.70 15.19
N ASN A 95 -10.28 3.07 15.02
CA ASN A 95 -9.39 2.72 16.12
C ASN A 95 -8.17 3.64 16.17
N ASN A 96 -7.75 4.01 17.39
CA ASN A 96 -6.47 4.68 17.62
C ASN A 96 -5.34 3.65 17.61
N LEU A 97 -4.46 3.75 16.62
CA LEU A 97 -3.38 2.80 16.39
C LEU A 97 -2.02 3.46 16.52
N LYS A 98 -1.02 2.63 16.80
CA LYS A 98 0.38 3.03 16.86
C LYS A 98 1.24 2.06 16.06
N PHE A 99 2.18 2.58 15.28
CA PHE A 99 3.16 1.78 14.56
C PHE A 99 4.56 2.35 14.76
N SER A 100 5.52 1.49 15.11
CA SER A 100 6.92 1.89 15.30
C SER A 100 7.79 1.25 14.23
N GLY A 101 8.56 2.07 13.53
CA GLY A 101 9.34 1.65 12.36
C GLY A 101 10.33 2.71 11.91
N LEU A 102 10.87 2.53 10.72
CA LEU A 102 11.79 3.45 10.06
C LEU A 102 11.08 4.10 8.87
N LEU A 103 11.51 5.32 8.53
CA LEU A 103 11.20 5.95 7.24
C LEU A 103 12.24 5.50 6.22
N ASP A 104 11.82 5.41 4.96
CA ASP A 104 12.74 5.04 3.89
C ASP A 104 13.80 6.12 3.69
N GLU A 105 15.03 5.71 3.37
CA GLU A 105 16.17 6.63 3.31
C GLU A 105 15.99 7.69 2.22
N TYR A 106 15.14 7.42 1.22
CA TYR A 106 14.79 8.33 0.13
C TYR A 106 13.46 9.05 0.37
N VAL A 107 12.84 8.92 1.55
CA VAL A 107 11.65 9.69 1.86
C VAL A 107 11.95 11.18 1.77
N LYS A 108 11.07 11.91 1.11
CA LYS A 108 11.08 13.37 1.09
C LYS A 108 9.70 13.90 1.38
N PHE A 109 9.63 14.80 2.35
CA PHE A 109 8.43 15.57 2.67
C PHE A 109 8.41 16.87 1.88
N SER A 110 7.26 17.24 1.36
CA SER A 110 7.06 18.49 0.61
C SER A 110 5.70 19.10 0.93
N GLY A 111 5.54 20.38 0.63
CA GLY A 111 4.30 21.13 0.82
C GLY A 111 4.56 22.61 0.62
N GLU A 112 3.73 23.46 1.21
CA GLU A 112 3.85 24.92 1.12
C GLU A 112 3.94 25.55 2.51
N THR A 113 4.76 26.59 2.66
CA THR A 113 4.80 27.47 3.83
C THR A 113 4.45 28.90 3.43
N ASP A 114 4.22 29.77 4.41
CA ASP A 114 4.11 31.23 4.18
C ASP A 114 5.34 31.84 3.49
N PHE A 115 6.48 31.15 3.52
CA PHE A 115 7.75 31.58 2.93
C PHE A 115 8.06 30.89 1.58
N GLY A 116 7.13 30.10 1.05
CA GLY A 116 7.27 29.37 -0.23
C GLY A 116 7.33 27.85 -0.06
N ASP A 117 7.83 27.18 -1.10
CA ASP A 117 7.85 25.71 -1.18
C ASP A 117 8.67 25.08 -0.03
N PHE A 118 8.04 24.11 0.64
CA PHE A 118 8.67 23.30 1.67
C PHE A 118 9.28 22.02 1.08
N SER A 119 10.45 21.64 1.58
CA SER A 119 11.10 20.38 1.20
C SER A 119 12.04 19.91 2.30
N LEU A 120 11.77 18.75 2.89
CA LEU A 120 12.59 18.16 3.95
C LEU A 120 12.90 16.69 3.66
N PRO A 121 14.19 16.29 3.61
CA PRO A 121 14.58 14.89 3.60
C PRO A 121 14.06 14.14 4.84
N GLY A 122 13.58 12.91 4.66
CA GLY A 122 13.01 12.12 5.75
C GLY A 122 14.04 11.79 6.83
N ASN A 123 15.32 11.63 6.46
CA ASN A 123 16.40 11.38 7.40
C ASN A 123 16.75 12.58 8.30
N THR A 124 16.27 13.79 7.99
CA THR A 124 16.42 14.99 8.84
C THR A 124 15.15 15.29 9.66
N LEU A 125 14.06 14.54 9.47
CA LEU A 125 12.83 14.71 10.22
C LEU A 125 13.01 14.34 11.69
N LEU A 126 12.51 15.18 12.61
CA LEU A 126 12.32 14.83 14.02
C LEU A 126 10.87 14.46 14.32
N SER A 127 9.91 15.29 13.88
CA SER A 127 8.49 15.03 14.10
C SER A 127 7.57 15.75 13.11
N ILE A 128 6.34 15.23 13.01
CA ILE A 128 5.20 15.84 12.33
C ILE A 128 4.01 15.79 13.29
N THR A 129 3.35 16.92 13.49
CA THR A 129 2.06 17.00 14.21
C THR A 129 1.07 17.79 13.40
N PHE A 130 -0.16 17.31 13.28
CA PHE A 130 -1.19 17.99 12.49
C PHE A 130 -2.02 18.90 13.39
N SER A 131 -2.39 20.07 12.86
CA SER A 131 -3.14 21.10 13.60
C SER A 131 -4.61 20.75 13.82
N SER A 132 -5.19 19.97 12.89
CA SER A 132 -6.55 19.45 12.97
C SER A 132 -6.55 17.96 13.30
N PRO A 133 -7.61 17.43 13.94
CA PRO A 133 -7.74 16.00 14.16
C PRO A 133 -7.79 15.24 12.83
N PRO A 134 -7.48 13.93 12.84
CA PRO A 134 -7.66 13.09 11.65
C PRO A 134 -9.12 13.07 11.21
N VAL A 135 -9.36 12.80 9.94
CA VAL A 135 -10.71 12.54 9.46
C VAL A 135 -11.16 11.20 10.04
N GLU A 136 -12.21 11.23 10.87
CA GLU A 136 -12.87 10.00 11.32
C GLU A 136 -13.55 9.35 10.13
N GLU A 137 -13.14 8.13 9.80
CA GLU A 137 -13.93 7.30 8.90
C GLU A 137 -15.09 6.69 9.70
N PRO A 138 -16.28 6.56 9.09
CA PRO A 138 -17.31 5.72 9.68
C PRO A 138 -16.67 4.37 9.98
N GLN A 139 -16.98 3.78 11.15
CA GLN A 139 -16.56 2.41 11.46
C GLN A 139 -16.88 1.56 10.24
N ALA A 140 -15.84 1.12 9.53
CA ALA A 140 -16.01 0.18 8.45
C ALA A 140 -16.81 -0.99 9.03
N GLU A 141 -17.88 -1.42 8.34
CA GLU A 141 -18.46 -2.73 8.60
C GLU A 141 -17.30 -3.70 8.81
N GLN A 142 -17.32 -4.40 9.94
CA GLN A 142 -16.20 -5.18 10.47
C GLN A 142 -15.39 -5.80 9.33
N ALA A 143 -14.24 -5.19 9.02
CA ALA A 143 -13.53 -5.51 7.80
C ALA A 143 -13.18 -7.00 7.82
N GLU A 144 -13.77 -7.77 6.90
CA GLU A 144 -13.44 -9.18 6.77
C GLU A 144 -12.04 -9.29 6.20
N TYR A 145 -11.18 -10.00 6.95
CA TYR A 145 -9.82 -10.35 6.54
C TYR A 145 -9.79 -11.85 6.23
N PRO A 146 -10.28 -12.27 5.06
CA PRO A 146 -10.50 -13.68 4.76
C PRO A 146 -9.22 -14.49 4.55
N HIS A 147 -8.05 -13.83 4.58
CA HIS A 147 -6.76 -14.45 4.39
C HIS A 147 -5.86 -14.24 5.60
N VAL A 148 -4.85 -15.09 5.73
CA VAL A 148 -3.81 -14.95 6.74
C VAL A 148 -2.45 -15.05 6.07
N ILE A 149 -1.56 -14.10 6.36
CA ILE A 149 -0.14 -14.21 6.00
C ILE A 149 0.64 -14.63 7.25
N GLU A 150 1.36 -15.73 7.17
CA GLU A 150 2.35 -16.14 8.17
C GLU A 150 3.73 -15.68 7.72
N LEU A 151 4.41 -14.98 8.61
CA LEU A 151 5.77 -14.48 8.40
C LEU A 151 6.81 -15.53 8.82
N GLU A 152 8.07 -15.34 8.41
CA GLU A 152 9.20 -16.19 8.80
C GLU A 152 9.37 -16.33 10.34
N ASN A 153 8.98 -15.31 11.10
CA ASN A 153 8.98 -15.33 12.56
C ASN A 153 7.69 -15.92 13.17
N GLU A 154 6.89 -16.63 12.37
CA GLU A 154 5.61 -17.24 12.74
C GLU A 154 4.49 -16.25 13.13
N THR A 155 4.71 -14.95 12.94
CA THR A 155 3.65 -13.95 13.13
C THR A 155 2.58 -14.16 12.06
N ARG A 156 1.33 -14.33 12.49
CA ARG A 156 0.15 -14.44 11.63
C ARG A 156 -0.56 -13.09 11.56
N ILE A 157 -0.75 -12.57 10.36
CA ILE A 157 -1.42 -11.30 10.11
C ILE A 157 -2.71 -11.60 9.34
N PRO A 158 -3.89 -11.38 9.93
CA PRO A 158 -5.15 -11.36 9.19
C PRO A 158 -5.12 -10.24 8.17
N VAL A 159 -5.39 -10.57 6.92
CA VAL A 159 -5.34 -9.61 5.82
C VAL A 159 -6.47 -9.81 4.83
N ARG A 160 -6.85 -8.71 4.18
CA ARG A 160 -7.51 -8.72 2.89
C ARG A 160 -6.44 -8.36 1.87
N ILE A 161 -5.90 -9.37 1.20
CA ILE A 161 -4.99 -9.16 0.07
C ILE A 161 -5.80 -8.44 -1.00
N GLU A 162 -5.33 -7.28 -1.43
CA GLU A 162 -6.01 -6.54 -2.48
C GLU A 162 -5.67 -7.14 -3.84
N SER A 163 -6.69 -7.35 -4.67
CA SER A 163 -6.55 -7.72 -6.07
C SER A 163 -6.12 -6.49 -6.87
N ARG A 164 -5.10 -6.59 -7.74
CA ARG A 164 -4.91 -5.53 -8.75
C ARG A 164 -5.94 -5.72 -9.85
N THR A 165 -6.59 -4.62 -10.16
CA THR A 165 -7.20 -4.39 -11.47
C THR A 165 -6.27 -3.48 -12.22
N ASP A 166 -5.66 -3.97 -13.30
CA ASP A 166 -5.11 -3.12 -14.34
C ASP A 166 -5.73 -3.59 -15.66
N HIS A 167 -6.84 -2.93 -15.99
CA HIS A 167 -7.55 -3.02 -17.28
C HIS A 167 -8.13 -4.39 -17.71
N PHE A 168 -9.44 -4.53 -17.48
CA PHE A 168 -10.42 -5.37 -18.19
C PHE A 168 -10.43 -6.91 -18.02
N TYR A 169 -11.64 -7.37 -17.60
CA TYR A 169 -12.32 -8.66 -17.77
C TYR A 169 -12.23 -9.78 -16.73
N ASP A 170 -11.59 -9.63 -15.58
CA ASP A 170 -11.95 -10.49 -14.45
C ASP A 170 -11.62 -9.87 -13.09
N THR A 171 -12.51 -10.09 -12.12
CA THR A 171 -12.44 -9.59 -10.73
C THR A 171 -11.75 -10.56 -9.77
N THR A 172 -11.23 -11.68 -10.28
CA THR A 172 -10.66 -12.79 -9.49
C THR A 172 -9.16 -12.95 -9.76
N GLY A 173 -8.31 -12.47 -8.84
CA GLY A 173 -6.85 -12.68 -8.88
C GLY A 173 -6.13 -11.96 -7.75
N TYR A 174 -5.07 -12.56 -7.20
CA TYR A 174 -4.25 -11.95 -6.13
C TYR A 174 -2.92 -11.42 -6.69
N ILE A 175 -2.47 -10.27 -6.20
CA ILE A 175 -1.11 -9.78 -6.47
C ILE A 175 -0.13 -10.71 -5.75
N MET A 176 0.56 -11.57 -6.48
CA MET A 176 1.86 -12.08 -6.05
C MET A 176 2.91 -11.48 -6.98
N GLY A 177 3.77 -10.63 -6.42
CA GLY A 177 4.56 -9.63 -7.14
C GLY A 177 5.21 -10.07 -8.46
N GLY A 178 5.19 -9.14 -9.41
CA GLY A 178 6.09 -9.05 -10.54
C GLY A 178 6.27 -7.56 -10.89
N GLU A 179 7.48 -7.15 -11.27
CA GLU A 179 7.83 -5.75 -11.58
C GLU A 179 7.37 -5.26 -12.97
N THR A 180 6.42 -5.94 -13.63
CA THR A 180 6.06 -5.59 -15.01
C THR A 180 4.56 -5.39 -15.21
N TYR A 181 4.20 -4.21 -15.72
CA TYR A 181 2.88 -3.78 -16.22
C TYR A 181 2.26 -4.68 -17.33
N THR A 182 2.97 -5.70 -17.82
CA THR A 182 2.70 -6.34 -19.11
C THR A 182 2.27 -7.81 -19.06
N HIS A 183 2.10 -8.40 -17.87
CA HIS A 183 1.77 -9.83 -17.75
C HIS A 183 0.53 -10.03 -16.88
N HIS A 184 -0.58 -10.43 -17.53
CA HIS A 184 -1.93 -10.47 -16.96
C HIS A 184 -2.35 -11.92 -16.66
N TYR A 185 -2.07 -12.41 -15.46
CA TYR A 185 -2.49 -13.75 -15.03
C TYR A 185 -3.40 -13.66 -13.81
N THR A 186 -4.62 -14.18 -13.96
CA THR A 186 -5.63 -14.32 -12.89
C THR A 186 -5.44 -15.58 -12.05
N ASP A 187 -4.46 -16.42 -12.41
CA ASP A 187 -4.21 -17.74 -11.81
C ASP A 187 -2.77 -17.85 -11.31
N PHE A 188 -2.54 -18.74 -10.35
CA PHE A 188 -1.21 -19.02 -9.82
C PHE A 188 -0.39 -19.88 -10.78
N ARG A 189 0.85 -19.47 -11.08
CA ARG A 189 1.76 -20.21 -11.98
C ARG A 189 3.04 -20.64 -11.29
N PHE A 190 3.44 -21.87 -11.55
CA PHE A 190 4.69 -22.42 -11.04
C PHE A 190 5.26 -23.48 -12.00
N LYS A 191 6.57 -23.68 -11.95
CA LYS A 191 7.29 -24.70 -12.72
C LYS A 191 7.46 -25.96 -11.90
N ARG A 192 7.08 -27.11 -12.45
CA ARG A 192 7.40 -28.43 -11.89
C ARG A 192 8.33 -29.17 -12.84
N GLY A 193 9.63 -29.10 -12.55
CA GLY A 193 10.66 -29.48 -13.52
C GLY A 193 10.62 -28.52 -14.71
N GLN A 194 10.33 -29.05 -15.90
CA GLN A 194 10.21 -28.25 -17.14
C GLN A 194 8.75 -27.88 -17.50
N ALA A 195 7.76 -28.40 -16.75
CA ALA A 195 6.35 -28.13 -17.02
C ALA A 195 5.90 -26.84 -16.32
N GLU A 196 5.26 -25.94 -17.07
CA GLU A 196 4.51 -24.82 -16.51
C GLU A 196 3.12 -25.31 -16.10
N LEU A 197 2.75 -25.05 -14.85
CA LEU A 197 1.42 -25.37 -14.30
C LEU A 197 0.73 -24.07 -13.92
N THR A 198 -0.57 -24.02 -14.18
CA THR A 198 -1.47 -22.92 -13.81
C THR A 198 -2.58 -23.47 -12.92
N VAL A 199 -2.85 -22.82 -11.80
CA VAL A 199 -3.85 -23.21 -10.81
C VAL A 199 -4.77 -22.02 -10.53
N PRO A 200 -6.09 -22.15 -10.71
CA PRO A 200 -7.04 -21.11 -10.34
C PRO A 200 -6.91 -20.74 -8.86
N PHE A 201 -6.85 -19.45 -8.54
CA PHE A 201 -6.73 -19.01 -7.15
C PHE A 201 -7.87 -19.49 -6.26
N GLU A 202 -9.06 -19.60 -6.82
CA GLU A 202 -10.24 -20.13 -6.15
C GLU A 202 -10.07 -21.59 -5.70
N ASP A 203 -9.15 -22.35 -6.28
CA ASP A 203 -8.84 -23.72 -5.89
C ASP A 203 -7.73 -23.81 -4.84
N ILE A 204 -7.02 -22.71 -4.57
CA ILE A 204 -5.88 -22.69 -3.66
C ILE A 204 -6.37 -22.50 -2.22
N ALA A 205 -5.88 -23.36 -1.33
CA ALA A 205 -6.05 -23.23 0.11
C ALA A 205 -4.88 -22.48 0.74
N SER A 206 -3.65 -22.83 0.36
CA SER A 206 -2.45 -22.13 0.84
C SER A 206 -1.26 -22.25 -0.10
N LEU A 207 -0.33 -21.31 0.07
CA LEU A 207 0.98 -21.28 -0.57
C LEU A 207 2.05 -21.15 0.50
N GLU A 208 3.06 -22.00 0.46
CA GLU A 208 4.20 -21.97 1.38
C GLU A 208 5.48 -21.79 0.59
N PHE A 209 6.32 -20.86 1.02
CA PHE A 209 7.50 -20.41 0.29
C PHE A 209 8.78 -20.77 1.03
N THR A 210 9.77 -21.23 0.28
CA THR A 210 11.15 -21.41 0.74
C THR A 210 12.05 -20.53 -0.10
N PHE A 211 12.79 -19.62 0.53
CA PHE A 211 13.74 -18.73 -0.15
C PHE A 211 15.17 -19.23 0.02
N GLU A 212 15.93 -19.27 -1.07
CA GLU A 212 17.35 -19.65 -1.03
C GLU A 212 18.23 -18.40 -1.17
N GLY A 213 18.93 -18.04 -0.09
CA GLY A 213 19.91 -16.95 -0.10
C GLY A 213 19.35 -15.54 0.18
N PRO A 214 20.23 -14.54 0.26
CA PRO A 214 19.87 -13.20 0.74
C PRO A 214 19.09 -12.35 -0.28
N TYR A 215 19.14 -12.71 -1.56
CA TYR A 215 18.47 -12.00 -2.65
C TYR A 215 18.15 -12.97 -3.78
N VAL A 216 16.96 -12.81 -4.36
CA VAL A 216 16.54 -13.33 -5.67
C VAL A 216 16.07 -14.79 -5.69
N ALA A 217 14.80 -14.95 -6.06
CA ALA A 217 14.08 -16.20 -6.33
C ALA A 217 13.62 -17.01 -5.09
N PRO A 218 12.30 -17.10 -4.85
CA PRO A 218 11.72 -18.23 -4.11
C PRO A 218 12.22 -19.54 -4.74
N GLY A 219 12.99 -20.29 -3.97
CA GLY A 219 13.61 -21.54 -4.40
C GLY A 219 12.56 -22.62 -4.64
N GLU A 220 11.58 -22.71 -3.74
CA GLU A 220 10.49 -23.67 -3.82
C GLU A 220 9.18 -23.07 -3.30
N VAL A 221 8.07 -23.46 -3.93
CA VAL A 221 6.71 -23.17 -3.47
C VAL A 221 5.93 -24.48 -3.35
N VAL A 222 5.26 -24.65 -2.22
CA VAL A 222 4.29 -25.72 -2.00
C VAL A 222 2.90 -25.14 -2.17
N VAL A 223 2.15 -25.70 -3.13
CA VAL A 223 0.76 -25.34 -3.41
C VAL A 223 -0.15 -26.39 -2.79
N THR A 224 -1.05 -25.95 -1.91
CA THR A 224 -2.09 -26.80 -1.34
C THR A 224 -3.44 -26.36 -1.89
N LEU A 225 -4.16 -27.29 -2.53
CA LEU A 225 -5.52 -27.04 -3.03
C LEU A 225 -6.57 -27.23 -1.93
N LYS A 226 -7.76 -26.64 -2.11
CA LYS A 226 -8.92 -26.80 -1.23
C LYS A 226 -9.39 -28.26 -1.09
N ASN A 227 -9.10 -29.11 -2.07
CA ASN A 227 -9.36 -30.55 -2.00
C ASN A 227 -8.27 -31.36 -1.24
N GLY A 228 -7.30 -30.68 -0.63
CA GLY A 228 -6.22 -31.28 0.17
C GLY A 228 -5.04 -31.82 -0.63
N LYS A 229 -5.08 -31.79 -1.98
CA LYS A 229 -3.93 -32.17 -2.80
C LYS A 229 -2.82 -31.13 -2.68
N THR A 230 -1.59 -31.60 -2.57
CA THR A 230 -0.39 -30.77 -2.54
C THR A 230 0.49 -31.05 -3.75
N THR A 231 1.20 -30.02 -4.19
CA THR A 231 2.27 -30.18 -5.17
C THR A 231 3.33 -29.12 -4.93
N THR A 232 4.52 -29.38 -5.42
CA THR A 232 5.70 -28.56 -5.18
C THR A 232 6.31 -28.19 -6.51
N GLY A 233 6.89 -27.00 -6.57
CA GLY A 233 7.72 -26.59 -7.70
C GLY A 233 8.40 -25.26 -7.41
N GLN A 234 8.85 -24.59 -8.46
CA GLN A 234 9.50 -23.28 -8.37
C GLN A 234 8.51 -22.23 -8.83
N LEU A 235 8.50 -21.05 -8.21
CA LEU A 235 7.70 -19.96 -8.75
C LEU A 235 8.12 -19.67 -10.18
N TYR A 236 7.14 -19.40 -11.03
CA TYR A 236 7.40 -19.10 -12.41
C TYR A 236 8.08 -17.73 -12.53
N ALA A 237 9.39 -17.72 -12.67
CA ALA A 237 10.14 -16.58 -13.17
C ALA A 237 10.28 -16.73 -14.70
N ALA A 238 9.50 -15.98 -15.48
CA ALA A 238 9.93 -15.64 -16.84
C ALA A 238 11.02 -14.59 -16.68
N ASP A 239 12.26 -14.92 -17.05
CA ASP A 239 13.55 -14.20 -17.16
C ASP A 239 13.85 -12.94 -16.31
N THR A 240 12.86 -12.19 -15.82
CA THR A 240 12.94 -11.00 -14.95
C THR A 240 11.84 -10.94 -13.87
N MET A 241 10.98 -11.95 -13.74
CA MET A 241 9.89 -11.95 -12.77
C MET A 241 10.33 -12.47 -11.39
N GLU A 242 10.44 -11.58 -10.41
CA GLU A 242 10.66 -11.92 -9.01
C GLU A 242 9.38 -11.72 -8.18
N PHE A 243 9.13 -12.63 -7.24
CA PHE A 243 8.09 -12.44 -6.23
C PHE A 243 8.50 -11.33 -5.26
N GLY A 244 8.10 -10.09 -5.59
CA GLY A 244 8.44 -8.91 -4.79
C GLY A 244 7.80 -8.92 -3.40
N GLY A 245 6.60 -9.47 -3.27
CA GLY A 245 5.83 -9.50 -2.02
C GLY A 245 4.33 -9.50 -2.22
N LEU A 246 3.62 -9.15 -1.14
CA LEU A 246 2.16 -9.00 -1.09
C LEU A 246 1.79 -7.63 -0.52
N SER A 247 0.76 -7.02 -1.11
CA SER A 247 0.10 -5.83 -0.58
C SER A 247 -1.37 -6.10 -0.26
N GLY A 248 -1.93 -5.30 0.63
CA GLY A 248 -3.36 -5.36 0.93
C GLY A 248 -3.74 -4.47 2.10
N VAL A 249 -4.83 -4.83 2.78
CA VAL A 249 -5.32 -4.15 3.98
C VAL A 249 -5.35 -5.10 5.15
N CYS A 250 -4.95 -4.61 6.32
CA CYS A 250 -5.07 -5.29 7.61
C CYS A 250 -5.64 -4.33 8.66
N GLU A 251 -5.76 -4.80 9.90
CA GLU A 251 -6.22 -3.98 11.03
C GLU A 251 -5.37 -2.71 11.26
N LYS A 252 -4.13 -2.68 10.75
CA LYS A 252 -3.18 -1.57 10.88
C LYS A 252 -3.17 -0.62 9.69
N GLY A 253 -4.01 -0.83 8.68
CA GLY A 253 -4.00 -0.03 7.46
C GLY A 253 -3.57 -0.81 6.22
N TYR A 254 -3.14 -0.06 5.20
CA TYR A 254 -2.54 -0.64 4.01
C TYR A 254 -1.16 -1.20 4.35
N PHE A 255 -0.89 -2.43 3.91
CA PHE A 255 0.38 -3.10 4.16
C PHE A 255 1.06 -3.58 2.89
N TYR A 256 2.38 -3.72 2.99
CA TYR A 256 3.23 -4.41 2.05
C TYR A 256 4.20 -5.29 2.85
N ILE A 257 4.27 -6.57 2.49
CA ILE A 257 5.20 -7.52 3.06
C ILE A 257 6.11 -7.99 1.93
N HIS A 258 7.42 -7.79 2.09
CA HIS A 258 8.40 -8.27 1.15
C HIS A 258 8.36 -9.80 1.05
N GLY A 259 8.49 -10.36 -0.16
CA GLY A 259 8.37 -11.80 -0.41
C GLY A 259 9.17 -12.67 0.56
N ARG A 260 10.46 -12.34 0.73
CA ARG A 260 11.38 -13.01 1.68
C ARG A 260 10.91 -13.11 3.14
N ASN A 261 9.96 -12.27 3.56
CA ASN A 261 9.45 -12.27 4.92
C ASN A 261 8.19 -13.14 5.05
N ILE A 262 7.62 -13.60 3.93
CA ILE A 262 6.41 -14.40 3.84
C ILE A 262 6.79 -15.86 3.84
N LYS A 263 6.42 -16.58 4.89
CA LYS A 263 6.55 -18.03 4.95
C LYS A 263 5.37 -18.71 4.28
N LYS A 264 4.15 -18.25 4.59
CA LYS A 264 2.92 -18.89 4.12
C LYS A 264 1.77 -17.92 3.93
N VAL A 265 0.89 -18.22 2.98
CA VAL A 265 -0.34 -17.48 2.71
C VAL A 265 -1.49 -18.46 2.74
N PHE A 266 -2.51 -18.16 3.53
CA PHE A 266 -3.75 -18.92 3.65
C PHE A 266 -4.87 -18.15 2.97
N PHE A 267 -5.50 -18.76 1.96
CA PHE A 267 -6.58 -18.15 1.17
C PHE A 267 -7.98 -18.56 1.64
N VAL A 268 -8.04 -19.50 2.56
CA VAL A 268 -9.24 -19.88 3.29
C VAL A 268 -9.02 -19.39 4.70
N ALA A 269 -9.97 -18.64 5.25
CA ALA A 269 -9.96 -18.35 6.67
C ALA A 269 -9.95 -19.69 7.41
N ASP A 270 -8.84 -20.00 8.09
CA ASP A 270 -8.86 -20.99 9.15
C ASP A 270 -9.97 -20.53 10.09
N GLN A 271 -11.11 -21.22 10.08
CA GLN A 271 -12.09 -21.10 11.15
C GLN A 271 -11.45 -21.76 12.39
N GLN A 272 -10.52 -21.05 13.02
CA GLN A 272 -9.99 -21.36 14.34
C GLN A 272 -10.60 -20.42 15.37
#